data_AF-A0A3D4TYH1-F1
#
_entry.id   AF-A0A3D4TYH1-F1
#
_cell.length_a   1.000
_cell.length_b   1.000
_cell.length_c   1.000
_cell.angle_alpha   90.00
_cell.angle_beta   90.00
_cell.angle_gamma   90.00
#
_symmetry.space_group_name_H-M   'P 1'
#
loop_
_entity.id
_entity.type
_entity.pdbx_description
1 polymer ?
#
loop_
_entity_poly.entity_id
_entity_poly.type
_entity_poly.pdbx_seq_one_letter_code
_entity_poly.pdbx_strand_id
1 'polypeptide(L)'
;MKSFFKYLLASILGFFIASFLCFLILMGIIGAMVSSSDKLVEVKDNSILYINLNKEIVDRASNNPFSGLDYMSLQPKSTIGLNDILKAIGNAKDDSKIKGIFMEVDAVNAGAATVNEIRNALIDFKQSGKFIISYNDVYSQKAYFLASVADKIYLNPEGAVDWIGLRAEVMYYKNILAKLGIEPQIIRHGKFKSAVEPYMLDKMSSENREQISTFIGSIWNHWVSEISKSRNIPVSELNRFANEMMIRNGKTTLENKLVDSLIYKDQVIDILKNKLNISDKKDIPSVSLDDYAKLPTPLKGKGLSKNKIAVIYASGEINMGNATDGAIGSNGISRVIREARRDSSIKAIVLRVNSPGGSALASEVIWREMVLARQVKPVIVSMGDVAASGGYYISAPADKIYASPETLTGSLGVIMQGVNYAGLAEKYGVEFVTIKSGEFKDIMSPSREMTEEEKN
;
A
#
# COMPACT_ATOMS: atom_id res chain seq x y z
N MET A 1 54.55 20.71 -24.58
CA MET A 1 53.64 21.67 -23.92
C MET A 1 52.52 22.19 -24.83
N LYS A 2 52.79 22.69 -26.05
CA LYS A 2 51.72 23.21 -26.94
C LYS A 2 50.65 22.17 -27.33
N SER A 3 51.03 20.91 -27.52
CA SER A 3 50.09 19.80 -27.78
C SER A 3 49.18 19.51 -26.59
N PHE A 4 49.71 19.53 -25.37
CA PHE A 4 48.96 19.28 -24.13
C PHE A 4 47.81 20.28 -23.95
N PHE A 5 48.08 21.59 -24.04
CA PHE A 5 47.05 22.61 -23.89
C PHE A 5 45.98 22.56 -25.00
N LYS A 6 46.35 22.15 -26.22
CA LYS A 6 45.39 21.95 -27.32
C LYS A 6 44.40 20.83 -27.01
N TYR A 7 44.89 19.67 -26.54
CA TYR A 7 44.01 18.56 -26.18
C TYR A 7 43.21 18.84 -24.91
N LEU A 8 43.81 19.49 -23.91
CA LEU A 8 43.12 19.89 -22.68
C LEU A 8 41.94 20.83 -22.98
N LEU A 9 42.16 21.90 -23.76
CA LEU A 9 41.10 22.84 -24.12
C LEU A 9 40.03 22.20 -25.02
N ALA A 10 40.41 21.31 -25.93
CA ALA A 10 39.46 20.55 -26.74
C ALA A 10 38.60 19.60 -25.88
N SER A 11 39.18 18.93 -24.89
CA SER A 11 38.46 18.08 -23.94
C SER A 11 37.54 18.89 -23.03
N ILE A 12 37.97 20.06 -22.54
CA ILE A 12 37.13 20.96 -21.74
C ILE A 12 35.95 21.46 -22.58
N LEU A 13 36.19 21.90 -23.82
CA LEU A 13 35.13 22.35 -24.72
C LEU A 13 34.16 21.20 -25.04
N GLY A 14 34.69 20.00 -25.34
CA GLY A 14 33.89 18.81 -25.55
C GLY A 14 33.02 18.45 -24.35
N PHE A 15 33.56 18.55 -23.13
CA PHE A 15 32.82 18.33 -21.90
C PHE A 15 31.67 19.33 -21.72
N PHE A 16 31.89 20.62 -21.96
CA PHE A 16 30.83 21.63 -21.85
C PHE A 16 29.75 21.47 -22.92
N ILE A 17 30.13 21.17 -24.17
CA ILE A 17 29.18 20.91 -25.26
C ILE A 17 28.35 19.66 -24.93
N ALA A 18 28.98 18.57 -24.50
CA ALA A 18 28.29 17.34 -24.11
C ALA A 18 27.36 17.58 -22.92
N SER A 19 27.81 18.31 -21.89
CA SER A 19 27.01 18.65 -20.72
C SER A 19 25.79 19.51 -21.09
N PHE A 20 25.97 20.47 -21.99
CA PHE A 20 24.87 21.31 -22.48
C PHE A 20 23.86 20.52 -23.32
N LEU A 21 24.33 19.61 -24.19
CA LEU A 21 23.46 18.71 -24.94
C LEU A 21 22.69 17.76 -24.02
N CYS A 22 23.35 17.17 -23.02
CA CYS A 22 22.69 16.37 -21.99
C CYS A 22 21.63 17.18 -21.23
N PHE A 23 21.93 18.45 -20.90
CA PHE A 23 20.97 19.35 -20.27
C PHE A 23 19.75 19.62 -21.16
N LEU A 24 19.94 19.87 -22.46
CA LEU A 24 18.83 20.06 -23.41
C LEU A 24 17.98 18.80 -23.59
N ILE A 25 18.62 17.63 -23.66
CA ILE A 25 17.91 16.34 -23.72
C ILE A 25 17.11 16.13 -22.44
N LEU A 26 17.70 16.40 -21.27
CA LEU A 26 17.01 16.30 -19.98
C LEU A 26 15.82 17.25 -19.91
N MET A 27 15.97 18.50 -20.35
CA MET A 27 14.88 19.47 -20.45
C MET A 27 13.79 19.04 -21.42
N GLY A 28 14.16 18.42 -22.55
CA GLY A 28 13.20 17.85 -23.51
C GLY A 28 12.41 16.68 -22.91
N ILE A 29 13.08 15.79 -22.17
CA ILE A 29 12.45 14.66 -21.47
C ILE A 29 11.52 15.19 -20.36
N ILE A 30 11.97 16.15 -19.54
CA ILE A 30 11.13 16.79 -18.51
C ILE A 30 9.92 17.48 -19.14
N GLY A 31 10.11 18.24 -20.22
CA GLY A 31 9.02 18.92 -20.93
C GLY A 31 7.99 17.95 -21.50
N ALA A 32 8.43 16.81 -22.06
CA ALA A 32 7.55 15.75 -22.55
C ALA A 32 6.79 15.03 -21.41
N MET A 33 7.45 14.80 -20.27
CA MET A 33 6.82 14.20 -19.09
C MET A 33 5.76 15.12 -18.47
N VAL A 34 6.00 16.43 -18.43
CA VAL A 34 5.04 17.42 -17.90
C VAL A 34 3.87 17.66 -18.86
N SER A 35 4.11 17.67 -20.17
CA SER A 35 3.06 17.88 -21.17
C SER A 35 2.04 16.73 -21.25
N SER A 36 2.46 15.50 -20.93
CA SER A 36 1.61 14.31 -20.98
C SER A 36 0.69 14.14 -19.77
N SER A 37 0.90 14.88 -18.67
CA SER A 37 0.08 14.75 -17.45
C SER A 37 -1.28 15.45 -17.51
N ASP A 38 -1.43 16.49 -18.36
CA ASP A 38 -2.51 17.48 -18.20
C ASP A 38 -3.68 17.35 -19.20
N LYS A 39 -3.61 16.42 -20.16
CA LYS A 39 -4.75 16.20 -21.08
C LYS A 39 -5.80 15.30 -20.42
N LEU A 40 -6.89 15.92 -19.96
CA LEU A 40 -8.08 15.19 -19.51
C LEU A 40 -8.66 14.36 -20.67
N VAL A 41 -8.85 13.07 -20.43
CA VAL A 41 -9.44 12.15 -21.41
C VAL A 41 -10.94 12.39 -21.50
N GLU A 42 -11.45 12.50 -22.72
CA GLU A 42 -12.90 12.56 -22.96
C GLU A 42 -13.52 11.16 -22.84
N VAL A 43 -14.50 11.01 -21.95
CA VAL A 43 -15.27 9.78 -21.83
C VAL A 43 -16.32 9.76 -22.94
N LYS A 44 -16.17 8.83 -23.88
CA LYS A 44 -17.13 8.61 -24.97
C LYS A 44 -18.41 7.98 -24.45
N ASP A 45 -19.52 8.22 -25.15
CA ASP A 45 -20.78 7.53 -24.84
C ASP A 45 -20.64 6.02 -25.04
N ASN A 46 -21.39 5.25 -24.24
CA ASN A 46 -21.41 3.79 -24.30
C ASN A 46 -20.05 3.15 -23.94
N SER A 47 -19.27 3.81 -23.08
CA SER A 47 -17.97 3.32 -22.63
C SER A 47 -18.06 2.28 -21.51
N ILE A 48 -16.98 1.51 -21.36
CA ILE A 48 -16.70 0.71 -20.16
C ILE A 48 -15.54 1.34 -19.37
N LEU A 49 -15.57 1.19 -18.05
CA LEU A 49 -14.42 1.46 -17.20
C LEU A 49 -13.51 0.22 -17.21
N TYR A 50 -12.29 0.38 -17.73
CA TYR A 50 -11.27 -0.66 -17.75
C TYR A 50 -10.41 -0.58 -16.49
N ILE A 51 -10.51 -1.60 -15.64
CA ILE A 51 -9.77 -1.69 -14.37
C ILE A 51 -8.61 -2.67 -14.52
N ASN A 52 -7.40 -2.16 -14.33
CA ASN A 52 -6.17 -2.92 -14.15
C ASN A 52 -5.46 -2.38 -12.90
N LEU A 53 -4.96 -3.27 -12.03
CA LEU A 53 -4.36 -2.94 -10.74
C LEU A 53 -2.90 -3.42 -10.63
N ASN A 54 -2.14 -3.32 -11.72
CA ASN A 54 -0.73 -3.72 -11.80
C ASN A 54 0.26 -2.79 -11.07
N LYS A 55 -0.23 -1.69 -10.48
CA LYS A 55 0.58 -0.72 -9.72
C LYS A 55 0.49 -1.00 -8.23
N GLU A 56 1.49 -0.52 -7.48
CA GLU A 56 1.37 -0.44 -6.02
C GLU A 56 0.23 0.51 -5.65
N ILE A 57 -0.68 0.03 -4.80
CA ILE A 57 -1.80 0.82 -4.30
C ILE A 57 -1.42 1.38 -2.94
N VAL A 58 -1.41 2.71 -2.84
CA VAL A 58 -1.17 3.46 -1.61
C VAL A 58 -2.43 4.22 -1.22
N ASP A 59 -2.63 4.57 0.05
CA ASP A 59 -3.83 5.29 0.48
C ASP A 59 -4.08 6.59 -0.30
N ARG A 60 -2.99 7.30 -0.63
CA ARG A 60 -2.99 8.51 -1.45
C ARG A 60 -1.68 8.60 -2.23
N ALA A 61 -1.77 8.61 -3.56
CA ALA A 61 -0.62 8.81 -4.42
C ALA A 61 -0.12 10.26 -4.35
N SER A 62 1.19 10.44 -4.55
CA SER A 62 1.80 11.76 -4.65
C SER A 62 1.56 12.32 -6.06
N ASN A 63 1.25 13.62 -6.14
CA ASN A 63 1.15 14.31 -7.42
C ASN A 63 2.54 14.73 -7.98
N ASN A 64 3.62 14.45 -7.24
CA ASN A 64 4.97 14.78 -7.68
C ASN A 64 5.44 13.73 -8.71
N PRO A 65 5.68 14.11 -9.98
CA PRO A 65 6.11 13.16 -11.02
C PRO A 65 7.50 12.57 -10.79
N PHE A 66 8.27 13.12 -9.84
CA PHE A 66 9.57 12.62 -9.41
C PHE A 66 9.50 11.84 -8.09
N SER A 67 8.30 11.66 -7.52
CA SER A 67 8.14 10.84 -6.31
C SER A 67 8.36 9.37 -6.63
N GLY A 68 9.06 8.68 -5.73
CA GLY A 68 9.31 7.24 -5.88
C GLY A 68 10.25 6.87 -7.03
N LEU A 69 11.17 7.75 -7.43
CA LEU A 69 12.22 7.39 -8.39
C LEU A 69 13.08 6.28 -7.76
N ASP A 70 13.01 5.08 -8.32
CA ASP A 70 13.86 3.99 -7.87
C ASP A 70 15.28 4.27 -8.37
N TYR A 71 16.17 4.64 -7.44
CA TYR A 71 17.57 4.98 -7.76
C TYR A 71 18.35 3.82 -8.36
N MET A 72 17.88 2.58 -8.21
CA MET A 72 18.52 1.40 -8.76
C MET A 72 18.08 1.11 -10.20
N SER A 73 16.79 1.29 -10.51
CA SER A 73 16.25 1.07 -11.86
C SER A 73 16.15 2.35 -12.71
N LEU A 74 16.30 3.53 -12.10
CA LEU A 74 16.05 4.86 -12.68
C LEU A 74 14.64 5.00 -13.29
N GLN A 75 13.70 4.15 -12.88
CA GLN A 75 12.30 4.21 -13.29
C GLN A 75 11.44 4.81 -12.19
N PRO A 76 10.42 5.63 -12.52
CA PRO A 76 9.43 6.05 -11.54
C PRO A 76 8.66 4.83 -11.03
N LYS A 77 8.62 4.61 -9.72
CA LYS A 77 7.71 3.63 -9.12
C LYS A 77 6.28 4.13 -9.32
N SER A 78 5.56 3.54 -10.28
CA SER A 78 4.18 3.93 -10.56
C SER A 78 3.27 3.44 -9.44
N THR A 79 2.64 4.39 -8.74
CA THR A 79 1.65 4.13 -7.69
C THR A 79 0.30 4.69 -8.09
N ILE A 80 -0.77 4.13 -7.52
CA ILE A 80 -2.13 4.67 -7.64
C ILE A 80 -2.73 4.85 -6.25
N GLY A 81 -3.46 5.94 -6.06
CA GLY A 81 -4.13 6.23 -4.79
C GLY A 81 -5.40 5.40 -4.64
N LEU A 82 -5.59 4.73 -3.51
CA LEU A 82 -6.85 4.06 -3.15
C LEU A 82 -8.01 5.06 -3.22
N ASN A 83 -7.80 6.29 -2.74
CA ASN A 83 -8.77 7.38 -2.85
C ASN A 83 -9.24 7.60 -4.29
N ASP A 84 -8.33 7.47 -5.26
CA ASP A 84 -8.60 7.69 -6.68
C ASP A 84 -9.30 6.49 -7.32
N ILE A 85 -8.93 5.27 -6.92
CA ILE A 85 -9.65 4.04 -7.31
C ILE A 85 -11.10 4.09 -6.83
N LEU A 86 -11.31 4.35 -5.53
CA LEU A 86 -12.65 4.41 -4.94
C LEU A 86 -13.48 5.53 -5.56
N LYS A 87 -12.87 6.70 -5.80
CA LYS A 87 -13.51 7.82 -6.51
C LYS A 87 -13.92 7.43 -7.93
N ALA A 88 -13.04 6.76 -8.68
CA ALA A 88 -13.32 6.35 -10.05
C ALA A 88 -14.48 5.34 -10.11
N ILE A 89 -14.47 4.30 -9.27
CA ILE A 89 -15.56 3.30 -9.21
C ILE A 89 -16.87 3.98 -8.79
N GLY A 90 -16.83 4.85 -7.78
CA GLY A 90 -17.99 5.61 -7.31
C GLY A 90 -18.57 6.55 -8.37
N ASN A 91 -17.72 7.29 -9.09
CA ASN A 91 -18.17 8.14 -10.19
C ASN A 91 -18.78 7.32 -11.33
N ALA A 92 -18.15 6.19 -11.69
CA ALA A 92 -18.61 5.30 -12.75
C ALA A 92 -19.99 4.69 -12.46
N LYS A 93 -20.37 4.54 -11.18
CA LYS A 93 -21.70 4.08 -10.76
C LYS A 93 -22.80 5.01 -11.29
N ASP A 94 -22.61 6.33 -11.18
CA ASP A 94 -23.62 7.33 -11.54
C ASP A 94 -23.44 7.89 -12.97
N ASP A 95 -22.30 7.64 -13.62
CA ASP A 95 -22.02 8.16 -14.96
C ASP A 95 -22.80 7.40 -16.06
N SER A 96 -23.72 8.10 -16.75
CA SER A 96 -24.56 7.51 -17.78
C SER A 96 -23.79 7.05 -19.03
N LYS A 97 -22.56 7.57 -19.24
CA LYS A 97 -21.68 7.15 -20.34
C LYS A 97 -21.03 5.80 -20.07
N ILE A 98 -20.79 5.46 -18.80
CA ILE A 98 -20.24 4.17 -18.39
C ILE A 98 -21.36 3.13 -18.27
N LYS A 99 -21.25 2.03 -19.02
CA LYS A 99 -22.25 0.94 -19.02
C LYS A 99 -21.88 -0.26 -18.15
N GLY A 100 -20.60 -0.37 -17.79
CA GLY A 100 -20.09 -1.48 -16.99
C GLY A 100 -18.60 -1.35 -16.73
N ILE A 101 -18.08 -2.30 -15.96
CA ILE A 101 -16.66 -2.45 -15.65
C ILE A 101 -16.15 -3.70 -16.36
N PHE A 102 -14.99 -3.58 -17.00
CA PHE A 102 -14.18 -4.72 -17.40
C PHE A 102 -12.91 -4.76 -16.53
N MET A 103 -12.76 -5.83 -15.77
CA MET A 103 -11.60 -6.07 -14.89
C MET A 103 -10.63 -7.03 -15.56
N GLU A 104 -9.41 -6.56 -15.77
CA GLU A 104 -8.25 -7.35 -16.16
C GLU A 104 -7.19 -7.17 -15.06
N VAL A 105 -7.41 -7.91 -13.97
CA VAL A 105 -6.64 -7.83 -12.73
C VAL A 105 -6.14 -9.23 -12.39
N ASP A 106 -4.89 -9.54 -12.70
CA ASP A 106 -4.22 -10.82 -12.45
C ASP A 106 -3.58 -10.86 -11.05
N ALA A 107 -3.01 -9.73 -10.63
CA ALA A 107 -2.41 -9.52 -9.33
C ALA A 107 -2.78 -8.16 -8.72
N VAL A 108 -2.63 -8.04 -7.40
CA VAL A 108 -2.87 -6.78 -6.67
C VAL A 108 -1.76 -6.57 -5.65
N ASN A 109 -1.03 -5.46 -5.80
CA ASN A 109 0.02 -5.05 -4.88
C ASN A 109 -0.53 -4.06 -3.84
N ALA A 110 -1.26 -4.61 -2.87
CA ALA A 110 -1.85 -3.88 -1.74
C ALA A 110 -2.03 -4.80 -0.52
N GLY A 111 -2.23 -4.26 0.68
CA GLY A 111 -2.64 -5.06 1.83
C GLY A 111 -4.11 -5.50 1.76
N ALA A 112 -4.50 -6.42 2.64
CA ALA A 112 -5.81 -7.07 2.57
C ALA A 112 -6.98 -6.11 2.84
N ALA A 113 -6.83 -5.12 3.72
CA ALA A 113 -7.87 -4.14 4.00
C ALA A 113 -8.09 -3.21 2.80
N THR A 114 -7.00 -2.78 2.14
CA THR A 114 -7.07 -1.99 0.90
C THR A 114 -7.81 -2.75 -0.20
N VAL A 115 -7.51 -4.04 -0.41
CA VAL A 115 -8.24 -4.88 -1.37
C VAL A 115 -9.73 -4.99 -1.00
N ASN A 116 -10.05 -5.12 0.29
CA ASN A 116 -11.44 -5.19 0.76
C ASN A 116 -12.21 -3.88 0.53
N GLU A 117 -11.57 -2.71 0.67
CA GLU A 117 -12.19 -1.42 0.33
C GLU A 117 -12.54 -1.33 -1.16
N ILE A 118 -11.65 -1.80 -2.05
CA ILE A 118 -11.93 -1.88 -3.49
C ILE A 118 -13.08 -2.86 -3.76
N ARG A 119 -13.07 -4.04 -3.11
CA ARG A 119 -14.16 -5.02 -3.20
C ARG A 119 -15.51 -4.39 -2.84
N ASN A 120 -15.56 -3.65 -1.73
CA ASN A 120 -16.77 -2.99 -1.28
C ASN A 120 -17.25 -1.91 -2.27
N ALA A 121 -16.35 -1.16 -2.89
CA ALA A 121 -16.71 -0.23 -3.95
C ALA A 121 -17.28 -0.94 -5.20
N LEU A 122 -16.73 -2.10 -5.58
CA LEU A 122 -17.28 -2.91 -6.67
C LEU A 122 -18.68 -3.47 -6.32
N ILE A 123 -18.89 -3.90 -5.08
CA ILE A 123 -20.21 -4.34 -4.59
C ILE A 123 -21.22 -3.18 -4.65
N ASP A 124 -20.82 -1.98 -4.22
CA ASP A 124 -21.65 -0.77 -4.31
C ASP A 124 -21.95 -0.39 -5.77
N PHE A 125 -20.98 -0.50 -6.67
CA PHE A 125 -21.17 -0.27 -8.11
C PHE A 125 -22.25 -1.19 -8.69
N LYS A 126 -22.28 -2.48 -8.32
CA LYS A 126 -23.28 -3.43 -8.80
C LYS A 126 -24.72 -3.04 -8.48
N GLN A 127 -24.95 -2.23 -7.44
CA GLN A 127 -26.28 -1.72 -7.11
C GLN A 127 -26.85 -0.80 -8.21
N SER A 128 -26.02 -0.27 -9.11
CA SER A 128 -26.48 0.51 -10.28
C SER A 128 -27.14 -0.35 -11.37
N GLY A 129 -27.01 -1.68 -11.32
CA GLY A 129 -27.45 -2.59 -12.38
C GLY A 129 -26.50 -2.65 -13.59
N LYS A 130 -25.40 -1.88 -13.60
CA LYS A 130 -24.33 -1.99 -14.59
C LYS A 130 -23.54 -3.26 -14.40
N PHE A 131 -23.08 -3.86 -15.50
CA PHE A 131 -22.36 -5.13 -15.44
C PHE A 131 -20.93 -4.98 -14.95
N ILE A 132 -20.39 -6.04 -14.35
CA ILE A 132 -18.97 -6.25 -14.10
C ILE A 132 -18.56 -7.58 -14.75
N ILE A 133 -17.59 -7.54 -15.66
CA ILE A 133 -16.96 -8.74 -16.23
C ILE A 133 -15.49 -8.76 -15.84
N SER A 134 -14.99 -9.92 -15.42
CA SER A 134 -13.58 -10.16 -15.13
C SER A 134 -13.01 -11.19 -16.10
N TYR A 135 -11.80 -10.95 -16.63
CA TYR A 135 -11.04 -11.92 -17.41
C TYR A 135 -9.55 -11.82 -17.09
N ASN A 136 -8.89 -12.96 -16.91
CA ASN A 136 -7.43 -13.06 -16.91
C ASN A 136 -6.98 -14.44 -17.36
N ASP A 137 -5.71 -14.57 -17.69
CA ASP A 137 -5.08 -15.87 -17.90
C ASP A 137 -4.80 -16.56 -16.56
N VAL A 138 -4.39 -15.80 -15.55
CA VAL A 138 -4.18 -16.30 -14.18
C VAL A 138 -4.77 -15.32 -13.18
N TYR A 139 -5.36 -15.82 -12.11
CA TYR A 139 -5.74 -15.00 -10.96
C TYR A 139 -4.94 -15.40 -9.72
N SER A 140 -4.18 -14.45 -9.18
CA SER A 140 -3.71 -14.55 -7.79
C SER A 140 -4.89 -14.56 -6.81
N GLN A 141 -4.69 -14.98 -5.56
CA GLN A 141 -5.76 -15.01 -4.55
C GLN A 141 -6.40 -13.63 -4.29
N LYS A 142 -5.60 -12.56 -4.24
CA LYS A 142 -6.11 -11.19 -4.06
C LYS A 142 -6.93 -10.73 -5.26
N ALA A 143 -6.44 -11.02 -6.46
CA ALA A 143 -7.15 -10.71 -7.68
C ALA A 143 -8.48 -11.49 -7.78
N TYR A 144 -8.46 -12.78 -7.45
CA TYR A 144 -9.66 -13.61 -7.43
C TYR A 144 -10.66 -13.13 -6.36
N PHE A 145 -10.17 -12.70 -5.20
CA PHE A 145 -11.01 -12.07 -4.18
C PHE A 145 -11.73 -10.83 -4.73
N LEU A 146 -11.13 -9.98 -5.56
CA LEU A 146 -11.85 -8.91 -6.26
C LEU A 146 -12.78 -9.44 -7.35
N ALA A 147 -12.27 -10.30 -8.24
CA ALA A 147 -12.98 -10.84 -9.39
C ALA A 147 -14.26 -11.59 -8.99
N SER A 148 -14.29 -12.20 -7.80
CA SER A 148 -15.46 -12.90 -7.27
C SER A 148 -16.70 -12.02 -7.06
N VAL A 149 -16.58 -10.68 -7.12
CA VAL A 149 -17.72 -9.74 -7.16
C VAL A 149 -18.40 -9.69 -8.53
N ALA A 150 -17.65 -9.96 -9.61
CA ALA A 150 -18.10 -9.81 -10.99
C ALA A 150 -19.34 -10.66 -11.30
N ASP A 151 -20.15 -10.22 -12.26
CA ASP A 151 -21.29 -10.99 -12.76
C ASP A 151 -20.85 -12.21 -13.55
N LYS A 152 -19.71 -12.07 -14.24
CA LYS A 152 -19.04 -13.15 -14.96
C LYS A 152 -17.53 -13.08 -14.76
N ILE A 153 -16.94 -14.23 -14.44
CA ILE A 153 -15.51 -14.44 -14.32
C ILE A 153 -15.11 -15.42 -15.43
N TYR A 154 -14.29 -14.94 -16.34
CA TYR A 154 -13.72 -15.72 -17.42
C TYR A 154 -12.25 -15.98 -17.14
N LEU A 155 -11.79 -17.14 -17.61
CA LEU A 155 -10.42 -17.60 -17.45
C LEU A 155 -9.95 -18.18 -18.77
N ASN A 156 -8.68 -17.98 -19.10
CA ASN A 156 -8.05 -18.67 -20.22
C ASN A 156 -8.17 -20.20 -20.05
N PRO A 157 -8.45 -20.99 -21.12
CA PRO A 157 -8.50 -22.45 -21.03
C PRO A 157 -7.26 -23.11 -20.40
N GLU A 158 -6.07 -22.55 -20.63
CA GLU A 158 -4.79 -23.02 -20.07
C GLU A 158 -4.38 -22.29 -18.78
N GLY A 159 -5.27 -21.44 -18.26
CA GLY A 159 -5.07 -20.61 -17.08
C GLY A 159 -5.29 -21.33 -15.75
N ALA A 160 -5.24 -20.59 -14.64
CA ALA A 160 -5.61 -21.08 -13.31
C ALA A 160 -6.00 -19.95 -12.34
N VAL A 161 -6.65 -20.32 -11.24
CA VAL A 161 -6.74 -19.49 -10.03
C VAL A 161 -5.78 -20.06 -9.00
N ASP A 162 -4.88 -19.24 -8.46
CA ASP A 162 -3.87 -19.63 -7.47
C ASP A 162 -4.51 -19.89 -6.09
N TRP A 163 -5.33 -20.92 -5.97
CA TRP A 163 -6.14 -21.15 -4.77
C TRP A 163 -5.45 -22.10 -3.78
N ILE A 164 -4.54 -21.58 -2.95
CA ILE A 164 -3.63 -22.38 -2.10
C ILE A 164 -3.56 -21.94 -0.62
N GLY A 165 -4.34 -20.94 -0.21
CA GLY A 165 -4.33 -20.40 1.14
C GLY A 165 -3.22 -19.37 1.38
N LEU A 166 -3.12 -18.90 2.63
CA LEU A 166 -2.17 -17.86 3.03
C LEU A 166 -1.02 -18.44 3.85
N ARG A 167 0.19 -17.87 3.71
CA ARG A 167 1.36 -18.22 4.52
C ARG A 167 2.02 -16.98 5.11
N ALA A 168 2.58 -17.12 6.32
CA ALA A 168 3.59 -16.21 6.86
C ALA A 168 4.90 -16.96 6.99
N GLU A 169 5.98 -16.24 6.74
CA GLU A 169 7.34 -16.70 6.95
C GLU A 169 8.12 -15.61 7.67
N VAL A 170 8.87 -15.99 8.69
CA VAL A 170 9.69 -15.08 9.50
C VAL A 170 11.08 -15.68 9.61
N MET A 171 12.09 -14.93 9.18
CA MET A 171 13.49 -15.32 9.30
C MET A 171 14.02 -15.02 10.70
N TYR A 172 14.94 -15.85 11.19
CA TYR A 172 15.63 -15.69 12.48
C TYR A 172 17.14 -15.62 12.26
N TYR A 173 17.76 -14.55 12.79
CA TYR A 173 19.14 -14.15 12.55
C TYR A 173 20.07 -14.35 13.75
N LYS A 174 19.54 -14.65 14.94
CA LYS A 174 20.35 -14.83 16.18
C LYS A 174 21.64 -15.62 15.94
N ASN A 175 21.54 -16.78 15.29
CA ASN A 175 22.67 -17.68 15.12
C ASN A 175 23.73 -17.16 14.14
N ILE A 176 23.33 -16.42 13.09
CA ILE A 176 24.32 -15.82 12.17
C ILE A 176 24.97 -14.59 12.81
N LEU A 177 24.21 -13.79 13.57
CA LEU A 177 24.74 -12.63 14.30
C LEU A 177 25.78 -13.08 15.34
N ALA A 178 25.48 -14.12 16.11
CA ALA A 178 26.43 -14.71 17.07
C ALA A 178 27.72 -15.18 16.39
N LYS A 179 27.63 -15.83 15.22
CA LYS A 179 28.82 -16.26 14.43
C LYS A 179 29.67 -15.10 13.94
N LEU A 180 29.06 -13.95 13.71
CA LEU A 180 29.74 -12.73 13.30
C LEU A 180 30.34 -11.96 14.48
N GLY A 181 30.03 -12.32 15.72
CA GLY A 181 30.41 -11.51 16.90
C GLY A 181 29.55 -10.24 17.02
N ILE A 182 28.33 -10.28 16.48
CA ILE A 182 27.34 -9.22 16.57
C ILE A 182 26.28 -9.62 17.60
N GLU A 183 26.08 -8.77 18.59
CA GLU A 183 25.15 -8.99 19.71
C GLU A 183 24.02 -7.96 19.67
N PRO A 184 22.76 -8.39 19.43
CA PRO A 184 21.61 -7.51 19.53
C PRO A 184 21.35 -7.09 20.99
N GLN A 185 21.26 -5.78 21.24
CA GLN A 185 20.98 -5.19 22.55
C GLN A 185 19.51 -4.75 22.58
N ILE A 186 18.62 -5.50 23.23
CA ILE A 186 17.17 -5.31 23.08
C ILE A 186 16.46 -5.21 24.43
N ILE A 187 15.67 -4.14 24.56
CA ILE A 187 14.70 -3.92 25.65
C ILE A 187 13.31 -3.99 25.02
N ARG A 188 12.44 -4.84 25.55
CA ARG A 188 11.05 -4.95 25.08
C ARG A 188 10.08 -5.04 26.24
N HIS A 189 8.91 -4.42 26.08
CA HIS A 189 7.79 -4.57 26.98
C HIS A 189 6.56 -5.12 26.25
N GLY A 190 6.06 -6.26 26.72
CA GLY A 190 4.90 -6.98 26.17
C GLY A 190 5.27 -8.33 25.56
N LYS A 191 4.56 -9.40 25.98
CA LYS A 191 4.82 -10.79 25.55
C LYS A 191 4.67 -10.99 24.04
N PHE A 192 3.70 -10.28 23.44
CA PHE A 192 3.40 -10.31 22.01
C PHE A 192 4.19 -9.26 21.21
N LYS A 193 5.07 -8.47 21.85
CA LYS A 193 5.90 -7.48 21.15
C LYS A 193 7.09 -8.19 20.47
N SER A 194 6.80 -8.83 19.35
CA SER A 194 7.67 -9.86 18.74
C SER A 194 8.56 -9.38 17.59
N ALA A 195 8.48 -8.10 17.19
CA ALA A 195 9.27 -7.57 16.07
C ALA A 195 10.79 -7.76 16.24
N VAL A 196 11.25 -7.96 17.48
CA VAL A 196 12.64 -8.22 17.86
C VAL A 196 13.02 -9.69 17.98
N GLU A 197 12.04 -10.61 17.95
CA GLU A 197 12.31 -12.05 18.06
C GLU A 197 13.29 -12.58 17.01
N PRO A 198 13.24 -12.15 15.73
CA PRO A 198 14.23 -12.54 14.72
C PRO A 198 15.68 -12.35 15.16
N TYR A 199 15.94 -11.36 16.02
CA TYR A 199 17.30 -11.01 16.45
C TYR A 199 17.68 -11.68 17.77
N MET A 200 16.71 -12.02 18.63
CA MET A 200 16.94 -12.58 19.97
C MET A 200 16.80 -14.10 20.06
N LEU A 201 15.92 -14.66 19.24
CA LEU A 201 15.54 -16.07 19.28
C LEU A 201 16.05 -16.79 18.02
N ASP A 202 16.11 -18.11 18.09
CA ASP A 202 16.43 -18.99 16.97
C ASP A 202 15.17 -19.55 16.29
N LYS A 203 14.00 -19.35 16.91
CA LYS A 203 12.68 -19.77 16.42
C LYS A 203 11.57 -18.88 16.99
N MET A 204 10.40 -18.98 16.36
CA MET A 204 9.19 -18.29 16.78
C MET A 204 8.70 -18.73 18.16
N SER A 205 8.40 -17.74 19.02
CA SER A 205 7.76 -17.99 20.31
C SER A 205 6.31 -18.50 20.14
N SER A 206 5.75 -19.05 21.21
CA SER A 206 4.33 -19.45 21.26
C SER A 206 3.40 -18.26 21.00
N GLU A 207 3.71 -17.11 21.58
CA GLU A 207 2.95 -15.87 21.52
C GLU A 207 2.99 -15.28 20.11
N ASN A 208 4.17 -15.25 19.49
CA ASN A 208 4.31 -14.78 18.11
C ASN A 208 3.63 -15.73 17.11
N ARG A 209 3.67 -17.04 17.38
CA ARG A 209 2.95 -18.04 16.59
C ARG A 209 1.45 -17.82 16.68
N GLU A 210 0.92 -17.65 17.90
CA GLU A 210 -0.49 -17.39 18.13
C GLU A 210 -0.97 -16.15 17.37
N GLN A 211 -0.29 -15.00 17.50
CA GLN A 211 -0.73 -13.78 16.83
C GLN A 211 -0.66 -13.86 15.30
N ILE A 212 0.38 -14.48 14.73
CA ILE A 212 0.53 -14.61 13.27
C ILE A 212 -0.54 -15.56 12.73
N SER A 213 -0.76 -16.69 13.40
CA SER A 213 -1.81 -17.65 13.03
C SER A 213 -3.20 -17.02 13.13
N THR A 214 -3.49 -16.27 14.18
CA THR A 214 -4.77 -15.57 14.35
C THR A 214 -5.01 -14.56 13.24
N PHE A 215 -4.03 -13.70 12.93
CA PHE A 215 -4.20 -12.67 11.92
C PHE A 215 -4.37 -13.25 10.51
N ILE A 216 -3.53 -14.21 10.11
CA ILE A 216 -3.65 -14.87 8.81
C ILE A 216 -4.98 -15.63 8.70
N GLY A 217 -5.37 -16.31 9.78
CA GLY A 217 -6.65 -16.99 9.87
C GLY A 217 -7.82 -16.02 9.67
N SER A 218 -7.77 -14.83 10.28
CA SER A 218 -8.80 -13.80 10.13
C SER A 218 -8.97 -13.35 8.67
N ILE A 219 -7.85 -13.04 7.99
CA ILE A 219 -7.88 -12.65 6.57
C ILE A 219 -8.46 -13.77 5.71
N TRP A 220 -7.93 -14.99 5.87
CA TRP A 220 -8.38 -16.13 5.06
C TRP A 220 -9.85 -16.43 5.28
N ASN A 221 -10.30 -16.48 6.53
CA ASN A 221 -11.69 -16.75 6.89
C ASN A 221 -12.64 -15.69 6.33
N HIS A 222 -12.26 -14.41 6.36
CA HIS A 222 -13.03 -13.34 5.75
C HIS A 222 -13.12 -13.52 4.23
N TRP A 223 -11.99 -13.79 3.56
CA TRP A 223 -11.98 -14.00 2.11
C TRP A 223 -12.85 -15.16 1.66
N VAL A 224 -12.71 -16.34 2.28
CA VAL A 224 -13.53 -17.50 1.92
C VAL A 224 -15.00 -17.28 2.27
N SER A 225 -15.32 -16.55 3.34
CA SER A 225 -16.71 -16.17 3.67
C SER A 225 -17.33 -15.28 2.59
N GLU A 226 -16.62 -14.24 2.17
CA GLU A 226 -17.11 -13.31 1.17
C GLU A 226 -17.18 -13.93 -0.25
N ILE A 227 -16.22 -14.78 -0.62
CA ILE A 227 -16.26 -15.55 -1.86
C ILE A 227 -17.39 -16.58 -1.82
N SER A 228 -17.62 -17.22 -0.67
CA SER A 228 -18.72 -18.16 -0.49
C SER A 228 -20.06 -17.50 -0.80
N LYS A 229 -20.28 -16.27 -0.29
CA LYS A 229 -21.48 -15.47 -0.58
C LYS A 229 -21.61 -15.12 -2.06
N SER A 230 -20.53 -14.68 -2.71
CA SER A 230 -20.62 -14.17 -4.08
C SER A 230 -20.59 -15.25 -5.16
N ARG A 231 -20.00 -16.42 -4.88
CA ARG A 231 -19.92 -17.57 -5.80
C ARG A 231 -20.86 -18.71 -5.46
N ASN A 232 -21.55 -18.64 -4.33
CA ASN A 232 -22.44 -19.69 -3.82
C ASN A 232 -21.72 -21.06 -3.69
N ILE A 233 -20.51 -21.03 -3.16
CA ILE A 233 -19.69 -22.22 -2.86
C ILE A 233 -19.54 -22.31 -1.35
N PRO A 234 -19.82 -23.44 -0.69
CA PRO A 234 -19.65 -23.57 0.76
C PRO A 234 -18.21 -23.26 1.20
N VAL A 235 -18.06 -22.58 2.34
CA VAL A 235 -16.74 -22.29 2.94
C VAL A 235 -15.92 -23.57 3.17
N SER A 236 -16.57 -24.69 3.51
CA SER A 236 -15.89 -25.99 3.66
C SER A 236 -15.25 -26.47 2.35
N GLU A 237 -15.92 -26.29 1.21
CA GLU A 237 -15.38 -26.66 -0.10
C GLU A 237 -14.25 -25.72 -0.52
N LEU A 238 -14.40 -24.41 -0.31
CA LEU A 238 -13.32 -23.45 -0.58
C LEU A 238 -12.05 -23.78 0.20
N ASN A 239 -12.17 -24.18 1.47
CA ASN A 239 -11.04 -24.65 2.26
C ASN A 239 -10.48 -25.98 1.74
N ARG A 240 -11.35 -26.93 1.39
CA ARG A 240 -10.94 -28.21 0.82
C ARG A 240 -10.14 -28.03 -0.47
N PHE A 241 -10.57 -27.13 -1.35
CA PHE A 241 -9.87 -26.81 -2.60
C PHE A 241 -8.42 -26.39 -2.37
N ALA A 242 -8.17 -25.56 -1.36
CA ALA A 242 -6.84 -25.12 -0.99
C ALA A 242 -6.02 -26.24 -0.32
N ASN A 243 -6.62 -26.97 0.63
CA ASN A 243 -5.93 -28.00 1.41
C ASN A 243 -5.55 -29.25 0.58
N GLU A 244 -6.40 -29.62 -0.38
CA GLU A 244 -6.20 -30.78 -1.25
C GLU A 244 -5.58 -30.40 -2.60
N MET A 245 -5.26 -29.11 -2.80
CA MET A 245 -4.62 -28.59 -4.02
C MET A 245 -5.42 -28.95 -5.29
N MET A 246 -6.75 -28.83 -5.20
CA MET A 246 -7.68 -29.28 -6.24
C MET A 246 -7.70 -28.38 -7.47
N ILE A 247 -7.41 -27.09 -7.29
CA ILE A 247 -7.41 -26.10 -8.35
C ILE A 247 -6.01 -26.05 -8.95
N ARG A 248 -5.86 -26.61 -10.16
CA ARG A 248 -4.56 -26.81 -10.80
C ARG A 248 -4.45 -26.20 -12.19
N ASN A 249 -5.58 -25.96 -12.84
CA ASN A 249 -5.70 -25.48 -14.21
C ASN A 249 -7.12 -24.98 -14.47
N GLY A 250 -7.38 -24.49 -15.69
CA GLY A 250 -8.66 -23.91 -16.07
C GLY A 250 -9.80 -24.90 -15.90
N LYS A 251 -9.59 -26.15 -16.34
CA LYS A 251 -10.57 -27.24 -16.23
C LYS A 251 -11.05 -27.44 -14.79
N THR A 252 -10.11 -27.67 -13.86
CA THR A 252 -10.45 -27.86 -12.43
C THR A 252 -11.05 -26.61 -11.80
N THR A 253 -10.64 -25.42 -12.24
CA THR A 253 -11.22 -24.15 -11.79
C THR A 253 -12.70 -24.03 -12.20
N LEU A 254 -13.03 -24.39 -13.44
CA LEU A 254 -14.40 -24.37 -13.97
C LEU A 254 -15.27 -25.46 -13.33
N GLU A 255 -14.77 -26.69 -13.23
CA GLU A 255 -15.49 -27.83 -12.62
C GLU A 255 -15.90 -27.54 -11.17
N ASN A 256 -15.05 -26.82 -10.42
CA ASN A 256 -15.32 -26.38 -9.05
C ASN A 256 -16.05 -25.02 -8.95
N LYS A 257 -16.54 -24.49 -10.08
CA LYS A 257 -17.39 -23.27 -10.17
C LYS A 257 -16.73 -21.97 -9.69
N LEU A 258 -15.40 -21.95 -9.58
CA LEU A 258 -14.67 -20.73 -9.25
C LEU A 258 -14.74 -19.70 -10.39
N VAL A 259 -14.87 -20.17 -11.63
CA VAL A 259 -15.07 -19.32 -12.82
C VAL A 259 -16.31 -19.74 -13.58
N ASP A 260 -16.80 -18.88 -14.46
CA ASP A 260 -18.04 -19.10 -15.22
C ASP A 260 -17.80 -19.75 -16.58
N SER A 261 -16.67 -19.49 -17.24
CA SER A 261 -16.30 -20.13 -18.51
C SER A 261 -14.80 -20.07 -18.77
N LEU A 262 -14.33 -21.03 -19.56
CA LEU A 262 -12.98 -21.06 -20.12
C LEU A 262 -13.01 -20.54 -21.56
N ILE A 263 -12.56 -19.33 -21.77
CA ILE A 263 -12.62 -18.65 -23.07
C ILE A 263 -11.38 -17.78 -23.27
N TYR A 264 -11.10 -17.41 -24.51
CA TYR A 264 -10.01 -16.51 -24.85
C TYR A 264 -10.44 -15.04 -24.81
N LYS A 265 -9.47 -14.13 -24.75
CA LYS A 265 -9.68 -12.68 -24.64
C LYS A 265 -10.53 -12.11 -25.78
N ASP A 266 -10.35 -12.58 -27.01
CA ASP A 266 -11.16 -12.20 -28.17
C ASP A 266 -12.65 -12.53 -27.96
N GLN A 267 -12.95 -13.69 -27.38
CA GLN A 267 -14.33 -14.09 -27.08
C GLN A 267 -14.95 -13.22 -25.97
N VAL A 268 -14.15 -12.78 -24.98
CA VAL A 268 -14.59 -11.80 -23.97
C VAL A 268 -14.91 -10.45 -24.62
N ILE A 269 -14.08 -10.00 -25.56
CA ILE A 269 -14.31 -8.77 -26.32
C ILE A 269 -15.64 -8.87 -27.09
N ASP A 270 -15.95 -10.00 -27.71
CA ASP A 270 -17.22 -10.21 -28.40
C ASP A 270 -18.41 -10.17 -27.43
N ILE A 271 -18.27 -10.75 -26.23
CA ILE A 271 -19.29 -10.67 -25.16
C ILE A 271 -19.53 -9.20 -24.74
N LEU A 272 -18.46 -8.42 -24.59
CA LEU A 272 -18.55 -7.00 -24.23
C LEU A 272 -19.21 -6.19 -25.35
N LYS A 273 -18.84 -6.41 -26.62
CA LYS A 273 -19.47 -5.77 -27.79
C LYS A 273 -20.97 -6.05 -27.84
N ASN A 274 -21.37 -7.31 -27.62
CA ASN A 274 -22.77 -7.71 -27.56
C ASN A 274 -23.52 -7.00 -26.42
N LYS A 275 -22.93 -6.92 -25.21
CA LYS A 275 -23.53 -6.18 -24.08
C LYS A 275 -23.71 -4.68 -24.36
N LEU A 276 -22.85 -4.10 -25.18
CA LEU A 276 -22.88 -2.69 -25.55
C LEU A 276 -23.67 -2.41 -26.83
N ASN A 277 -24.18 -3.45 -27.52
CA ASN A 277 -24.80 -3.35 -28.84
C ASN A 277 -23.88 -2.69 -29.90
N ILE A 278 -22.60 -3.06 -29.90
CA ILE A 278 -21.58 -2.54 -30.82
C ILE A 278 -21.29 -3.57 -31.91
N SER A 279 -21.14 -3.13 -33.16
CA SER A 279 -20.75 -3.99 -34.29
C SER A 279 -19.33 -4.56 -34.12
N ASP A 280 -19.12 -5.80 -34.57
CA ASP A 280 -17.85 -6.54 -34.48
C ASP A 280 -16.63 -5.80 -35.01
N LYS A 281 -16.81 -4.91 -36.01
CA LYS A 281 -15.71 -4.15 -36.64
C LYS A 281 -15.28 -2.90 -35.86
N LYS A 282 -15.99 -2.53 -34.79
CA LYS A 282 -15.68 -1.33 -33.99
C LYS A 282 -15.01 -1.70 -32.68
N ASP A 283 -14.04 -0.89 -32.27
CA ASP A 283 -13.44 -0.98 -30.95
C ASP A 283 -14.46 -0.64 -29.87
N ILE A 284 -14.32 -1.28 -28.71
CA ILE A 284 -15.12 -0.97 -27.53
C ILE A 284 -14.67 0.41 -26.99
N PRO A 285 -15.56 1.41 -26.92
CA PRO A 285 -15.27 2.64 -26.21
C PRO A 285 -14.94 2.28 -24.75
N SER A 286 -13.76 2.67 -24.31
CA SER A 286 -13.26 2.36 -22.97
C SER A 286 -12.45 3.52 -22.44
N VAL A 287 -12.41 3.62 -21.11
CA VAL A 287 -11.55 4.56 -20.39
C VAL A 287 -10.82 3.79 -19.30
N SER A 288 -9.51 4.01 -19.20
CA SER A 288 -8.69 3.37 -18.18
C SER A 288 -9.03 3.90 -16.79
N LEU A 289 -8.81 3.10 -15.75
CA LEU A 289 -8.94 3.52 -14.36
C LEU A 289 -8.10 4.77 -14.06
N ASP A 290 -6.84 4.79 -14.51
CA ASP A 290 -5.91 5.90 -14.31
C ASP A 290 -6.43 7.21 -14.90
N ASP A 291 -6.97 7.17 -16.12
CA ASP A 291 -7.45 8.38 -16.79
C ASP A 291 -8.80 8.81 -16.24
N TYR A 292 -9.69 7.86 -15.94
CA TYR A 292 -10.99 8.16 -15.33
C TYR A 292 -10.83 8.74 -13.92
N ALA A 293 -9.84 8.27 -13.17
CA ALA A 293 -9.51 8.79 -11.84
C ALA A 293 -9.03 10.25 -11.85
N LYS A 294 -8.45 10.75 -12.94
CA LYS A 294 -8.05 12.17 -13.06
C LYS A 294 -9.26 13.10 -13.26
N LEU A 295 -10.41 12.55 -13.66
CA LEU A 295 -11.60 13.35 -13.91
C LEU A 295 -12.16 13.91 -12.59
N PRO A 296 -12.66 15.16 -12.61
CA PRO A 296 -13.28 15.76 -11.44
C PRO A 296 -14.55 14.98 -11.08
N THR A 297 -14.80 14.81 -9.78
CA THR A 297 -16.09 14.27 -9.31
C THR A 297 -17.23 15.22 -9.71
N PRO A 298 -18.27 14.73 -10.41
CA PRO A 298 -19.43 15.54 -10.72
C PRO A 298 -20.06 16.12 -9.46
N LEU A 299 -20.20 17.44 -9.39
CA LEU A 299 -20.85 18.08 -8.24
C LEU A 299 -22.35 17.75 -8.25
N LYS A 300 -22.82 17.04 -7.23
CA LYS A 300 -24.25 16.91 -6.95
C LYS A 300 -24.77 18.21 -6.31
N GLY A 301 -25.03 19.22 -7.13
CA GLY A 301 -25.61 20.52 -6.71
C GLY A 301 -24.80 21.76 -7.12
N LYS A 302 -25.23 22.94 -6.66
CA LYS A 302 -24.59 24.23 -6.98
C LYS A 302 -23.37 24.48 -6.09
N GLY A 303 -22.19 24.11 -6.57
CA GLY A 303 -20.89 24.51 -6.01
C GLY A 303 -20.42 23.69 -4.80
N LEU A 304 -19.29 24.10 -4.21
CA LEU A 304 -18.70 23.45 -3.04
C LEU A 304 -19.45 23.83 -1.76
N SER A 305 -19.68 22.84 -0.89
CA SER A 305 -20.27 23.07 0.43
C SER A 305 -19.40 23.99 1.29
N LYS A 306 -20.04 24.91 2.02
CA LYS A 306 -19.39 25.72 3.07
C LYS A 306 -18.94 24.88 4.27
N ASN A 307 -19.63 23.78 4.53
CA ASN A 307 -19.31 22.82 5.59
C ASN A 307 -18.54 21.64 4.99
N LYS A 308 -17.30 21.44 5.44
CA LYS A 308 -16.38 20.46 4.89
C LYS A 308 -15.93 19.47 5.96
N ILE A 309 -15.49 18.29 5.52
CA ILE A 309 -14.79 17.31 6.35
C ILE A 309 -13.35 17.25 5.85
N ALA A 310 -12.39 17.40 6.75
CA ALA A 310 -10.98 17.27 6.41
C ALA A 310 -10.57 15.80 6.48
N VAL A 311 -10.06 15.25 5.38
CA VAL A 311 -9.44 13.91 5.36
C VAL A 311 -7.92 14.08 5.36
N ILE A 312 -7.29 13.66 6.46
CA ILE A 312 -5.85 13.79 6.68
C ILE A 312 -5.24 12.39 6.59
N TYR A 313 -4.25 12.22 5.73
CA TYR A 313 -3.59 10.94 5.50
C TYR A 313 -2.31 10.86 6.31
N ALA A 314 -2.24 9.87 7.20
CA ALA A 314 -1.06 9.50 7.97
C ALA A 314 -0.63 8.09 7.53
N SER A 315 0.23 8.03 6.51
CA SER A 315 0.70 6.79 5.90
C SER A 315 2.23 6.65 6.02
N GLY A 316 2.70 5.47 6.43
CA GLY A 316 4.10 5.13 6.59
C GLY A 316 4.59 5.14 8.03
N GLU A 317 5.91 5.03 8.21
CA GLU A 317 6.55 5.04 9.53
C GLU A 317 6.50 6.42 10.18
N ILE A 318 6.31 6.47 11.50
CA ILE A 318 6.21 7.71 12.28
C ILE A 318 7.58 8.17 12.74
N ASN A 319 7.97 9.36 12.27
CA ASN A 319 9.26 9.98 12.54
C ASN A 319 9.12 11.40 13.11
N MET A 320 10.17 11.87 13.76
CA MET A 320 10.26 13.26 14.20
C MET A 320 10.51 14.18 13.01
N GLY A 321 9.92 15.38 13.05
CA GLY A 321 10.19 16.42 12.05
C GLY A 321 9.13 16.51 10.96
N ASN A 322 9.53 16.96 9.77
CA ASN A 322 8.63 17.12 8.63
C ASN A 322 8.43 15.79 7.89
N ALA A 323 7.28 15.65 7.25
CA ALA A 323 6.98 14.46 6.45
C ALA A 323 7.91 14.39 5.22
N THR A 324 8.37 13.19 4.92
CA THR A 324 8.98 12.83 3.64
C THR A 324 8.01 11.95 2.87
N ASP A 325 8.16 11.86 1.54
CA ASP A 325 7.31 10.98 0.73
C ASP A 325 7.34 9.54 1.30
N GLY A 326 6.18 8.99 1.62
CA GLY A 326 6.04 7.65 2.19
C GLY A 326 6.26 7.51 3.71
N ALA A 327 6.42 8.61 4.47
CA ALA A 327 6.54 8.57 5.92
C ALA A 327 5.74 9.67 6.63
N ILE A 328 5.38 9.42 7.89
CA ILE A 328 4.69 10.37 8.76
C ILE A 328 5.72 11.22 9.50
N GLY A 329 5.73 12.52 9.26
CA GLY A 329 6.48 13.49 10.07
C GLY A 329 5.60 14.15 11.12
N SER A 330 6.01 14.09 12.40
CA SER A 330 5.23 14.63 13.52
C SER A 330 4.87 16.11 13.36
N ASN A 331 5.79 16.96 12.89
CA ASN A 331 5.52 18.39 12.69
C ASN A 331 4.51 18.61 11.57
N GLY A 332 4.62 17.86 10.48
CA GLY A 332 3.75 17.97 9.31
C GLY A 332 2.30 17.61 9.63
N ILE A 333 2.08 16.41 10.16
CA ILE A 333 0.73 15.93 10.50
C ILE A 333 0.11 16.77 11.62
N SER A 334 0.87 17.11 12.66
CA SER A 334 0.38 17.95 13.76
C SER A 334 -0.03 19.35 13.28
N ARG A 335 0.70 19.93 12.33
CA ARG A 335 0.33 21.22 11.73
C ARG A 335 -0.99 21.11 10.96
N VAL A 336 -1.15 20.09 10.11
CA VAL A 336 -2.38 19.91 9.31
C VAL A 336 -3.60 19.65 10.22
N ILE A 337 -3.45 18.85 11.29
CA ILE A 337 -4.52 18.64 12.28
C ILE A 337 -4.87 19.96 12.98
N ARG A 338 -3.86 20.75 13.38
CA ARG A 338 -4.06 22.06 14.02
C ARG A 338 -4.78 23.05 13.10
N GLU A 339 -4.43 23.10 11.83
CA GLU A 339 -5.09 23.92 10.81
C GLU A 339 -6.54 23.50 10.64
N ALA A 340 -6.80 22.20 10.42
CA ALA A 340 -8.15 21.66 10.28
C ALA A 340 -9.00 21.90 11.54
N ARG A 341 -8.39 21.85 12.73
CA ARG A 341 -9.05 22.15 14.02
C ARG A 341 -9.46 23.62 14.12
N ARG A 342 -8.62 24.55 13.67
CA ARG A 342 -8.85 26.01 13.76
C ARG A 342 -9.73 26.56 12.64
N ASP A 343 -9.84 25.87 11.51
CA ASP A 343 -10.71 26.27 10.40
C ASP A 343 -12.19 26.03 10.75
N SER A 344 -12.98 27.11 10.74
CA SER A 344 -14.42 27.09 11.05
C SER A 344 -15.28 26.46 9.94
N SER A 345 -14.76 26.36 8.71
CA SER A 345 -15.42 25.67 7.59
C SER A 345 -15.31 24.14 7.71
N ILE A 346 -14.28 23.64 8.42
CA ILE A 346 -14.12 22.21 8.72
C ILE A 346 -14.99 21.84 9.91
N LYS A 347 -15.96 20.94 9.71
CA LYS A 347 -16.90 20.49 10.74
C LYS A 347 -16.51 19.18 11.40
N ALA A 348 -15.64 18.38 10.76
CA ALA A 348 -15.09 17.15 11.32
C ALA A 348 -13.73 16.84 10.68
N ILE A 349 -12.94 16.02 11.37
CA ILE A 349 -11.65 15.51 10.89
C ILE A 349 -11.73 13.99 10.78
N VAL A 350 -11.31 13.46 9.63
CA VAL A 350 -11.04 12.03 9.44
C VAL A 350 -9.53 11.86 9.30
N LEU A 351 -8.90 11.15 10.23
CA LEU A 351 -7.51 10.72 10.11
C LEU A 351 -7.47 9.32 9.49
N ARG A 352 -7.03 9.23 8.24
CA ARG A 352 -6.74 7.95 7.57
C ARG A 352 -5.35 7.49 8.01
N VAL A 353 -5.26 6.39 8.75
CA VAL A 353 -4.01 5.86 9.31
C VAL A 353 -3.63 4.55 8.64
N ASN A 354 -2.46 4.51 8.01
CA ASN A 354 -1.83 3.29 7.50
C ASN A 354 -0.35 3.27 7.92
N SER A 355 -0.08 2.85 9.16
CA SER A 355 1.23 2.96 9.80
C SER A 355 1.55 1.76 10.71
N PRO A 356 2.77 1.19 10.61
CA PRO A 356 3.27 0.20 11.57
C PRO A 356 3.69 0.83 12.92
N GLY A 357 3.63 2.16 13.04
CA GLY A 357 4.16 2.92 14.16
C GLY A 357 5.51 3.56 13.84
N GLY A 358 6.37 3.69 14.85
CA GLY A 358 7.67 4.36 14.75
C GLY A 358 8.04 5.01 16.08
N SER A 359 8.59 6.22 16.01
CA SER A 359 9.00 7.00 17.17
C SER A 359 7.85 7.29 18.14
N ALA A 360 8.04 6.89 19.40
CA ALA A 360 7.07 7.15 20.47
C ALA A 360 6.88 8.66 20.72
N LEU A 361 7.97 9.43 20.74
CA LEU A 361 7.91 10.88 20.93
C LEU A 361 7.19 11.57 19.76
N ALA A 362 7.47 11.17 18.53
CA ALA A 362 6.76 11.68 17.36
C ALA A 362 5.26 11.38 17.43
N SER A 363 4.90 10.18 17.88
CA SER A 363 3.51 9.76 18.09
C SER A 363 2.82 10.60 19.17
N GLU A 364 3.51 10.91 20.28
CA GLU A 364 2.98 11.76 21.36
C GLU A 364 2.67 13.19 20.88
N VAL A 365 3.54 13.77 20.03
CA VAL A 365 3.30 15.09 19.44
C VAL A 365 2.02 15.12 18.59
N ILE A 366 1.80 14.08 17.77
CA ILE A 366 0.58 13.95 16.95
C ILE A 366 -0.64 13.68 17.84
N TRP A 367 -0.50 12.77 18.80
CA TRP A 367 -1.53 12.43 19.77
C TRP A 367 -2.06 13.68 20.49
N ARG A 368 -1.15 14.58 20.89
CA ARG A 368 -1.54 15.83 21.55
C ARG A 368 -2.43 16.71 20.67
N GLU A 369 -2.13 16.85 19.38
CA GLU A 369 -3.01 17.62 18.48
C GLU A 369 -4.34 16.91 18.21
N MET A 370 -4.37 15.58 18.19
CA MET A 370 -5.63 14.82 18.08
C MET A 370 -6.53 15.02 19.30
N VAL A 371 -5.96 15.01 20.51
CA VAL A 371 -6.68 15.34 21.76
C VAL A 371 -7.28 16.75 21.69
N LEU A 372 -6.48 17.73 21.27
CA LEU A 372 -6.95 19.12 21.12
C LEU A 372 -8.02 19.25 20.03
N ALA A 373 -7.93 18.49 18.95
CA ALA A 373 -8.91 18.50 17.86
C ALA A 373 -10.27 17.97 18.31
N ARG A 374 -10.27 16.85 19.03
CA ARG A 374 -11.48 16.23 19.57
C ARG A 374 -12.28 17.14 20.50
N GLN A 375 -11.61 18.00 21.27
CA GLN A 375 -12.28 18.96 22.15
C GLN A 375 -13.11 20.01 21.38
N VAL A 376 -12.82 20.22 20.10
CA VAL A 376 -13.42 21.31 19.30
C VAL A 376 -14.38 20.76 18.24
N LYS A 377 -14.07 19.61 17.65
CA LYS A 377 -14.87 19.00 16.58
C LYS A 377 -14.73 17.48 16.56
N PRO A 378 -15.70 16.74 15.99
CA PRO A 378 -15.60 15.29 15.86
C PRO A 378 -14.33 14.87 15.12
N VAL A 379 -13.61 13.91 15.70
CA VAL A 379 -12.41 13.29 15.14
C VAL A 379 -12.66 11.81 14.95
N ILE A 380 -12.59 11.36 13.71
CA ILE A 380 -12.80 9.97 13.31
C ILE A 380 -11.48 9.42 12.78
N VAL A 381 -11.15 8.18 13.12
CA VAL A 381 -10.04 7.45 12.51
C VAL A 381 -10.59 6.39 11.56
N SER A 382 -10.00 6.33 10.37
CA SER A 382 -10.14 5.21 9.43
C SER A 382 -8.80 4.51 9.34
N MET A 383 -8.71 3.26 9.78
CA MET A 383 -7.50 2.46 9.71
C MET A 383 -7.43 1.72 8.36
N GLY A 384 -6.29 1.82 7.68
CA GLY A 384 -5.99 1.06 6.47
C GLY A 384 -5.45 -0.33 6.80
N ASP A 385 -4.46 -0.78 6.02
CA ASP A 385 -3.88 -2.11 6.20
C ASP A 385 -3.23 -2.30 7.56
N VAL A 386 -2.53 -1.28 8.08
CA VAL A 386 -1.88 -1.33 9.38
C VAL A 386 -2.15 -0.06 10.17
N ALA A 387 -2.48 -0.17 11.45
CA ALA A 387 -2.53 0.96 12.38
C ALA A 387 -2.08 0.48 13.75
N ALA A 388 -0.82 0.09 13.86
CA ALA A 388 -0.25 -0.62 15.00
C ALA A 388 0.81 0.22 15.72
N SER A 389 1.12 -0.11 16.98
CA SER A 389 2.15 0.57 17.77
C SER A 389 1.88 2.09 17.83
N GLY A 390 2.81 2.94 17.39
CA GLY A 390 2.59 4.39 17.24
C GLY A 390 1.39 4.76 16.36
N GLY A 391 1.04 3.94 15.35
CA GLY A 391 -0.16 4.13 14.53
C GLY A 391 -1.45 3.99 15.34
N TYR A 392 -1.49 3.06 16.31
CA TYR A 392 -2.59 2.97 17.26
C TYR A 392 -2.55 4.14 18.27
N TYR A 393 -1.36 4.53 18.73
CA TYR A 393 -1.18 5.64 19.66
C TYR A 393 -1.81 6.94 19.12
N ILE A 394 -1.51 7.33 17.88
CA ILE A 394 -2.11 8.53 17.26
C ILE A 394 -3.61 8.40 17.00
N SER A 395 -4.13 7.16 16.95
CA SER A 395 -5.55 6.85 16.71
C SER A 395 -6.39 6.84 17.98
N ALA A 396 -5.79 6.45 19.11
CA ALA A 396 -6.46 6.29 20.41
C ALA A 396 -7.31 7.48 20.88
N PRO A 397 -6.94 8.76 20.66
CA PRO A 397 -7.73 9.88 21.16
C PRO A 397 -8.98 10.19 20.33
N ALA A 398 -9.24 9.50 19.21
CA ALA A 398 -10.41 9.76 18.35
C ALA A 398 -11.77 9.48 19.02
N ASP A 399 -12.84 10.11 18.54
CA ASP A 399 -14.22 9.83 18.97
C ASP A 399 -14.71 8.45 18.49
N LYS A 400 -14.31 8.07 17.27
CA LYS A 400 -14.63 6.78 16.67
C LYS A 400 -13.44 6.27 15.86
N ILE A 401 -13.18 4.98 15.95
CA ILE A 401 -12.16 4.27 15.18
C ILE A 401 -12.87 3.21 14.34
N TYR A 402 -12.64 3.24 13.03
CA TYR A 402 -13.11 2.24 12.08
C TYR A 402 -11.90 1.46 11.55
N ALA A 403 -12.01 0.14 11.53
CA ALA A 403 -11.00 -0.77 11.02
C ALA A 403 -11.66 -1.86 10.17
N SER A 404 -10.97 -2.31 9.12
CA SER A 404 -11.40 -3.47 8.34
C SER A 404 -11.22 -4.74 9.18
N PRO A 405 -11.99 -5.82 8.95
CA PRO A 405 -11.70 -7.13 9.56
C PRO A 405 -10.27 -7.65 9.28
N GLU A 406 -9.63 -7.13 8.23
CA GLU A 406 -8.26 -7.45 7.83
C GLU A 406 -7.22 -6.40 8.24
N THR A 407 -7.61 -5.32 8.94
CA THR A 407 -6.66 -4.31 9.44
C THR A 407 -5.81 -4.89 10.56
N LEU A 408 -4.48 -4.77 10.44
CA LEU A 408 -3.55 -5.07 11.53
C LEU A 408 -3.40 -3.88 12.47
N THR A 409 -3.99 -3.95 13.66
CA THR A 409 -3.90 -2.88 14.67
C THR A 409 -3.47 -3.42 16.04
N GLY A 410 -3.44 -2.58 17.06
CA GLY A 410 -2.90 -2.92 18.38
C GLY A 410 -1.38 -2.87 18.39
N SER A 411 -0.71 -3.99 18.67
CA SER A 411 0.74 -4.02 18.95
C SER A 411 1.15 -3.05 20.08
N LEU A 412 0.37 -3.06 21.17
CA LEU A 412 0.61 -2.19 22.32
C LEU A 412 1.82 -2.69 23.10
N GLY A 413 2.89 -1.91 23.08
CA GLY A 413 4.16 -2.23 23.71
C GLY A 413 5.28 -1.43 23.08
N VAL A 414 6.42 -1.39 23.75
CA VAL A 414 7.59 -0.61 23.34
C VAL A 414 8.78 -1.53 23.13
N ILE A 415 9.63 -1.14 22.18
CA ILE A 415 10.90 -1.76 21.90
C ILE A 415 11.94 -0.64 21.89
N MET A 416 13.08 -0.91 22.52
CA MET A 416 14.33 -0.24 22.25
C MET A 416 15.32 -1.29 21.79
N GLN A 417 16.03 -1.01 20.69
CA GLN A 417 16.99 -1.95 20.12
C GLN A 417 18.25 -1.21 19.71
N GLY A 418 19.38 -1.87 19.94
CA GLY A 418 20.71 -1.50 19.51
C GLY A 418 21.48 -2.75 19.08
N VAL A 419 22.72 -2.56 18.65
CA VAL A 419 23.59 -3.64 18.23
C VAL A 419 24.97 -3.38 18.79
N ASN A 420 25.56 -4.37 19.45
CA ASN A 420 26.95 -4.39 19.86
C ASN A 420 27.75 -5.21 18.83
N TYR A 421 28.71 -4.60 18.14
CA TYR A 421 29.59 -5.26 17.17
C TYR A 421 31.04 -5.36 17.65
N ALA A 422 31.30 -5.21 18.96
CA ALA A 422 32.65 -5.31 19.51
C ALA A 422 33.35 -6.63 19.17
N GLY A 423 32.62 -7.76 19.26
CA GLY A 423 33.16 -9.07 18.90
C GLY A 423 33.50 -9.20 17.41
N LEU A 424 32.73 -8.56 16.53
CA LEU A 424 33.06 -8.46 15.10
C LEU A 424 34.31 -7.62 14.89
N ALA A 425 34.42 -6.47 15.56
CA ALA A 425 35.57 -5.59 15.45
C ALA A 425 36.87 -6.28 15.92
N GLU A 426 36.83 -6.96 17.07
CA GLU A 426 37.94 -7.75 17.59
C GLU A 426 38.43 -8.80 16.56
N LYS A 427 37.49 -9.52 15.95
CA LYS A 427 37.80 -10.53 14.92
C LYS A 427 38.56 -9.97 13.72
N TYR A 428 38.37 -8.70 13.39
CA TYR A 428 39.02 -8.03 12.26
C TYR A 428 40.09 -7.01 12.68
N GLY A 429 40.50 -7.01 13.95
CA GLY A 429 41.59 -6.16 14.46
C GLY A 429 41.22 -4.67 14.55
N VAL A 430 39.94 -4.35 14.75
CA VAL A 430 39.46 -2.98 14.97
C VAL A 430 39.28 -2.73 16.47
N GLU A 431 39.89 -1.67 16.98
CA GLU A 431 39.83 -1.28 18.39
C GLU A 431 38.99 -0.01 18.58
N PHE A 432 38.14 0.01 19.61
CA PHE A 432 37.36 1.18 20.01
C PHE A 432 37.98 1.84 21.24
N VAL A 433 38.63 2.99 21.06
CA VAL A 433 39.12 3.81 22.18
C VAL A 433 38.05 4.84 22.53
N THR A 434 37.37 4.66 23.68
CA THR A 434 36.28 5.53 24.13
C THR A 434 36.76 6.46 25.24
N ILE A 435 36.64 7.77 25.03
CA ILE A 435 36.92 8.80 26.03
C ILE A 435 35.59 9.47 26.38
N LYS A 436 35.20 9.42 27.66
CA LYS A 436 33.93 9.96 28.13
C LYS A 436 34.11 11.00 29.24
N SER A 437 33.34 12.09 29.13
CA SER A 437 33.27 13.16 30.14
C SER A 437 32.27 12.86 31.26
N GLY A 438 31.52 11.76 31.16
CA GLY A 438 30.56 11.32 32.17
C GLY A 438 30.17 9.87 31.94
N GLU A 439 29.67 9.23 32.99
CA GLU A 439 29.44 7.78 33.08
C GLU A 439 28.59 7.22 31.93
N PHE A 440 27.46 7.87 31.62
CA PHE A 440 26.47 7.41 30.62
C PHE A 440 26.66 7.98 29.22
N LYS A 441 27.81 8.61 28.91
CA LYS A 441 28.00 9.27 27.60
C LYS A 441 28.12 8.31 26.42
N ASP A 442 28.33 7.04 26.69
CA ASP A 442 28.42 5.95 25.73
C ASP A 442 27.24 4.95 25.87
N ILE A 443 26.13 5.38 26.48
CA ILE A 443 24.89 4.60 26.52
C ILE A 443 24.44 4.25 25.10
N MET A 444 23.98 3.00 24.91
CA MET A 444 23.63 2.46 23.58
C MET A 444 24.79 2.47 22.56
N SER A 445 26.05 2.60 23.01
CA SER A 445 27.21 2.50 22.12
C SER A 445 27.25 1.12 21.47
N PRO A 446 27.51 1.04 20.15
CA PRO A 446 27.61 -0.23 19.46
C PRO A 446 28.95 -0.95 19.66
N SER A 447 29.84 -0.40 20.48
CA SER A 447 31.16 -0.96 20.78
C SER A 447 31.25 -1.69 22.12
N ARG A 448 30.14 -1.81 22.87
CA ARG A 448 30.08 -2.54 24.13
C ARG A 448 28.67 -3.00 24.46
N GLU A 449 28.54 -3.88 25.44
CA GLU A 449 27.25 -4.20 26.06
C GLU A 449 26.73 -3.00 26.87
N MET A 450 25.41 -2.83 26.93
CA MET A 450 24.78 -1.91 27.89
C MET A 450 24.97 -2.40 29.32
N THR A 451 25.19 -1.47 30.26
CA THR A 451 25.20 -1.81 31.69
C THR A 451 23.80 -2.06 32.22
N GLU A 452 23.67 -2.68 33.40
CA GLU A 452 22.36 -2.89 34.03
C GLU A 452 21.66 -1.56 34.41
N GLU A 453 22.41 -0.52 34.76
CA GLU A 453 21.85 0.82 34.99
C GLU A 453 21.35 1.48 33.71
N GLU A 454 21.97 1.20 32.56
CA GLU A 454 21.52 1.71 31.26
C GLU A 454 20.27 0.99 30.72
N LYS A 455 20.00 -0.23 31.21
CA LYS A 455 18.85 -1.05 30.82
C LYS A 455 17.58 -0.70 31.60
N ASN A 456 17.69 -0.03 32.76
CA ASN A 456 16.58 0.34 33.66
C ASN A 456 16.22 1.82 33.53
#